data_AF-A0A7V2IMB5-F1
#
_entry.id   AF-A0A7V2IMB5-F1
#
_cell.length_a   1.000
_cell.length_b   1.000
_cell.length_c   1.000
_cell.angle_alpha   90.00
_cell.angle_beta   90.00
_cell.angle_gamma   90.00
#
_symmetry.space_group_name_H-M   'P 1'
#
loop_
_entity.id
_entity.type
_entity.pdbx_description
1 polymer ?
#
loop_
_entity_poly.entity_id
_entity_poly.type
_entity_poly.pdbx_seq_one_letter_code
_entity_poly.pdbx_strand_id
1 'polypeptide(L)'
;MGRAASSQQETPTPTDAWSRSVGRAAQRVSLAIAFSLVAMWGMCYGLRGPGSLRVAERIDPNRACAASLMRLPGIGPSRAAAICARRAQLHAAGAAFRRASDLEAVPGIGPKTVEAIRPWIELPSIASEQTGSDNQDGRLADQ
;
A
#
# COMPACT_ATOMS: atom_id res chain seq x y z
N MET A 1 51.42 -27.03 71.60
CA MET A 1 51.60 -27.86 70.38
C MET A 1 50.23 -28.26 69.86
N GLY A 2 49.98 -28.14 68.55
CA GLY A 2 48.72 -28.57 67.93
C GLY A 2 48.51 -27.95 66.55
N ARG A 3 49.29 -28.42 65.57
CA ARG A 3 49.15 -28.13 64.13
C ARG A 3 48.10 -29.07 63.55
N ALA A 4 47.09 -28.55 62.86
CA ALA A 4 46.23 -29.20 61.85
C ALA A 4 44.96 -28.34 61.72
N ALA A 5 44.33 -28.12 60.57
CA ALA A 5 44.59 -28.54 59.21
C ALA A 5 43.94 -27.49 58.31
N SER A 6 44.60 -27.26 57.19
CA SER A 6 44.17 -26.44 56.08
C SER A 6 42.75 -26.80 55.64
N SER A 7 41.79 -25.89 55.86
CA SER A 7 40.51 -25.95 55.16
C SER A 7 40.73 -25.47 53.73
N GLN A 8 41.15 -26.40 52.88
CA GLN A 8 41.09 -26.31 51.43
C GLN A 8 39.64 -25.96 51.04
N GLN A 9 39.39 -24.69 50.74
CA GLN A 9 38.19 -24.30 50.01
C GLN A 9 38.45 -24.65 48.55
N GLU A 10 38.07 -25.87 48.18
CA GLU A 10 37.97 -26.31 46.79
C GLU A 10 36.96 -25.40 46.09
N THR A 11 37.46 -24.51 45.25
CA THR A 11 36.63 -23.70 44.36
C THR A 11 35.97 -24.62 43.34
N PRO A 12 34.62 -24.60 43.18
CA PRO A 12 33.98 -25.38 42.14
C PRO A 12 34.53 -24.96 40.77
N THR A 13 35.01 -25.93 40.00
CA THR A 13 35.53 -25.71 38.65
C THR A 13 34.43 -25.15 37.75
N PRO A 14 34.68 -24.05 37.02
CA PRO A 14 33.70 -23.40 36.16
C PRO A 14 33.60 -24.12 34.81
N THR A 15 33.19 -25.38 34.78
CA THR A 15 32.97 -26.10 33.50
C THR A 15 31.52 -26.25 33.10
N ASP A 16 30.56 -26.01 34.02
CA ASP A 16 29.13 -26.19 33.71
C ASP A 16 28.34 -24.88 33.58
N ALA A 17 29.00 -23.73 33.73
CA ALA A 17 28.35 -22.42 33.61
C ALA A 17 28.13 -21.96 32.15
N TRP A 18 28.90 -22.48 31.19
CA TRP A 18 28.88 -21.99 29.80
C TRP A 18 27.79 -22.62 28.92
N SER A 19 27.14 -23.68 29.41
CA SER A 19 26.08 -24.37 28.65
C SER A 19 24.69 -23.72 28.79
N ARG A 20 24.56 -22.66 29.60
CA ARG A 20 23.32 -21.86 29.72
C ARG A 20 23.34 -20.51 29.00
N SER A 21 24.40 -20.22 28.25
CA SER A 21 24.50 -19.06 27.35
C SER A 21 24.23 -19.39 25.88
N VAL A 22 23.82 -20.63 25.56
CA VAL A 22 23.21 -20.96 24.27
C VAL A 22 21.70 -21.06 24.47
N GLY A 23 21.02 -19.92 24.42
CA GLY A 23 19.56 -19.88 24.48
C GLY A 23 19.04 -18.66 25.20
N ARG A 24 19.11 -17.49 24.53
CA ARG A 24 18.27 -16.28 24.74
C ARG A 24 18.79 -15.03 24.02
N ALA A 25 19.92 -15.10 23.32
CA ALA A 25 20.46 -13.99 22.53
C ALA A 25 20.16 -14.05 21.01
N ALA A 26 19.41 -15.07 20.55
CA ALA A 26 18.91 -15.14 19.16
C ALA A 26 17.47 -14.60 19.02
N GLN A 27 16.94 -13.93 20.06
CA GLN A 27 15.52 -13.59 20.17
C GLN A 27 15.28 -12.08 20.38
N ARG A 28 16.22 -11.22 19.94
CA ARG A 28 16.03 -9.76 19.91
C ARG A 28 16.58 -9.07 18.66
N VAL A 29 17.15 -9.84 17.71
CA VAL A 29 17.62 -9.31 16.42
C VAL A 29 16.52 -9.37 15.34
N SER A 30 15.40 -10.08 15.59
CA SER A 30 14.30 -10.24 14.62
C SER A 30 13.23 -9.13 14.61
N LEU A 31 13.20 -8.18 15.57
CA LEU A 31 12.14 -7.16 15.60
C LEU A 31 12.48 -5.82 14.91
N ALA A 32 13.74 -5.59 14.51
CA ALA A 32 14.14 -4.34 13.86
C ALA A 32 13.95 -4.35 12.33
N ILE A 33 14.05 -5.52 11.70
CA ILE A 33 13.89 -5.67 10.24
C ILE A 33 12.40 -5.71 9.85
N ALA A 34 11.55 -6.34 10.66
CA ALA A 34 10.09 -6.35 10.42
C ALA A 34 9.44 -4.97 10.63
N PHE A 35 9.94 -4.16 11.57
CA PHE A 35 9.45 -2.79 11.78
C PHE A 35 9.83 -1.87 10.61
N SER A 36 11.00 -2.10 10.00
CA SER A 36 11.48 -1.30 8.87
C SER A 36 10.68 -1.56 7.59
N LEU A 37 10.16 -2.78 7.36
CA LEU A 37 9.31 -3.06 6.18
C LEU A 37 7.87 -2.55 6.34
N VAL A 38 7.31 -2.55 7.56
CA VAL A 38 6.00 -1.94 7.84
C VAL A 38 6.08 -0.41 7.83
N ALA A 39 7.17 0.17 8.32
CA ALA A 39 7.43 1.61 8.22
C ALA A 39 7.73 2.03 6.77
N MET A 40 8.43 1.21 5.98
CA MET A 40 8.67 1.50 4.55
C MET A 40 7.40 1.33 3.70
N TRP A 41 6.48 0.43 4.06
CA TRP A 41 5.11 0.42 3.52
C TRP A 41 4.31 1.65 4.00
N GLY A 42 4.28 1.96 5.29
CA GLY A 42 3.53 3.11 5.82
C GLY A 42 4.05 4.47 5.35
N MET A 43 5.36 4.63 5.17
CA MET A 43 6.01 5.90 4.80
C MET A 43 5.93 6.16 3.29
N CYS A 44 5.98 5.12 2.45
CA CYS A 44 5.72 5.28 1.01
C CYS A 44 4.23 5.51 0.71
N TYR A 45 3.30 5.05 1.57
CA TYR A 45 1.86 5.36 1.44
C TYR A 45 1.45 6.69 2.12
N GLY A 46 2.29 7.26 2.99
CA GLY A 46 1.97 8.47 3.77
C GLY A 46 2.37 9.82 3.16
N LEU A 47 3.22 9.84 2.11
CA LEU A 47 3.76 11.09 1.53
C LEU A 47 3.17 11.46 0.15
N ARG A 48 1.97 10.98 -0.18
CA ARG A 48 1.17 11.62 -1.25
C ARG A 48 0.52 12.87 -0.65
N GLY A 49 1.30 13.94 -0.53
CA GLY A 49 0.80 15.25 -0.13
C GLY A 49 -0.42 15.66 -0.96
N PRO A 50 -1.33 16.49 -0.41
CA PRO A 50 -2.48 16.97 -1.15
C PRO A 50 -1.97 17.69 -2.41
N GLY A 51 -2.17 17.07 -3.58
CA GLY A 51 -1.98 17.76 -4.85
C GLY A 51 -2.80 19.05 -4.78
N SER A 52 -2.14 20.17 -5.03
CA SER A 52 -2.75 21.50 -5.08
C SER A 52 -4.02 21.45 -5.93
N LEU A 53 -5.17 21.69 -5.32
CA LEU A 53 -6.47 21.59 -5.96
C LEU A 53 -6.75 22.88 -6.71
N ARG A 54 -6.78 22.83 -8.04
CA ARG A 54 -7.50 23.87 -8.78
C ARG A 54 -8.99 23.67 -8.50
N VAL A 55 -9.68 24.75 -8.15
CA VAL A 55 -11.11 24.78 -7.77
C VAL A 55 -12.06 24.33 -8.90
N ALA A 56 -11.53 23.99 -10.07
CA ALA A 56 -12.26 23.48 -11.24
C ALA A 56 -11.77 22.10 -11.74
N GLU A 57 -11.02 21.36 -10.93
CA GLU A 57 -10.35 20.13 -11.34
C GLU A 57 -11.21 18.90 -11.03
N ARG A 58 -11.36 18.03 -12.03
CA ARG A 58 -12.02 16.73 -11.89
C ARG A 58 -11.24 15.89 -10.88
N ILE A 59 -11.95 15.01 -10.18
CA ILE A 59 -11.39 14.21 -9.10
C ILE A 59 -11.13 12.80 -9.62
N ASP A 60 -9.86 12.38 -9.63
CA ASP A 60 -9.49 11.00 -9.94
C ASP A 60 -9.74 10.08 -8.73
N PRO A 61 -10.71 9.15 -8.76
CA PRO A 61 -10.98 8.25 -7.64
C PRO A 61 -9.82 7.28 -7.35
N ASN A 62 -8.96 7.00 -8.32
CA ASN A 62 -7.78 6.15 -8.16
C ASN A 62 -6.64 6.85 -7.40
N ARG A 63 -6.67 8.18 -7.25
CA ARG A 63 -5.57 8.94 -6.65
C ARG A 63 -6.00 9.92 -5.56
N ALA A 64 -7.24 10.38 -5.58
CA ALA A 64 -7.75 11.39 -4.66
C ALA A 64 -7.76 10.88 -3.20
N CYS A 65 -7.49 11.80 -2.27
CA CYS A 65 -7.68 11.56 -0.84
C CYS A 65 -9.17 11.57 -0.48
N ALA A 66 -9.52 11.01 0.69
CA ALA A 66 -10.90 10.94 1.16
C ALA A 66 -11.58 12.32 1.23
N ALA A 67 -10.87 13.33 1.72
CA ALA A 67 -11.39 14.71 1.79
C ALA A 67 -11.71 15.29 0.40
N SER A 68 -10.94 14.93 -0.62
CA SER A 68 -11.23 15.33 -1.99
C SER A 68 -12.45 14.61 -2.54
N LEU A 69 -12.57 13.29 -2.32
CA LEU A 69 -13.75 12.52 -2.71
C LEU A 69 -15.05 13.05 -2.10
N MET A 70 -14.98 13.55 -0.86
CA MET A 70 -16.15 14.12 -0.17
C MET A 70 -16.70 15.41 -0.80
N ARG A 71 -15.98 16.04 -1.74
CA ARG A 71 -16.53 17.17 -2.50
C ARG A 71 -17.49 16.74 -3.61
N LEU A 72 -17.52 15.44 -3.94
CA LEU A 72 -18.43 14.92 -4.96
C LEU A 72 -19.87 14.89 -4.44
N PRO A 73 -20.86 15.18 -5.29
CA PRO A 73 -22.27 15.17 -4.89
C PRO A 73 -22.67 13.78 -4.40
N GLY A 74 -23.24 13.72 -3.19
CA GLY A 74 -23.67 12.48 -2.57
C GLY A 74 -22.53 11.60 -2.02
N ILE A 75 -21.28 12.06 -1.96
CA ILE A 75 -20.18 11.32 -1.33
C ILE A 75 -19.88 11.91 0.06
N GLY A 76 -20.37 11.22 1.10
CA GLY A 76 -20.04 11.54 2.49
C GLY A 76 -18.82 10.75 3.01
N PRO A 77 -18.45 10.92 4.29
CA PRO A 77 -17.30 10.25 4.91
C PRO A 77 -17.30 8.73 4.74
N SER A 78 -18.47 8.08 4.92
CA SER A 78 -18.62 6.63 4.79
C SER A 78 -18.36 6.15 3.35
N ARG A 79 -18.94 6.84 2.35
CA ARG A 79 -18.72 6.50 0.93
C ARG A 79 -17.29 6.77 0.49
N ALA A 80 -16.70 7.88 0.94
CA ALA A 80 -15.30 8.19 0.65
C ALA A 80 -14.35 7.12 1.23
N ALA A 81 -14.60 6.66 2.46
CA ALA A 81 -13.85 5.57 3.06
C ALA A 81 -14.03 4.25 2.28
N ALA A 82 -15.25 3.94 1.85
CA ALA A 82 -15.55 2.76 1.04
C ALA A 82 -14.83 2.79 -0.32
N ILE A 83 -14.76 3.95 -0.99
CA ILE A 83 -14.00 4.13 -2.23
C ILE A 83 -12.51 3.85 -1.98
N CYS A 84 -11.92 4.43 -0.92
CA CYS A 84 -10.53 4.22 -0.55
C CYS A 84 -10.22 2.73 -0.27
N ALA A 85 -11.11 2.05 0.46
CA ALA A 85 -10.98 0.62 0.75
C ALA A 85 -11.06 -0.23 -0.53
N ARG A 86 -12.04 0.05 -1.39
CA ARG A 86 -12.19 -0.64 -2.67
C ARG A 86 -10.97 -0.43 -3.58
N ARG A 87 -10.46 0.80 -3.65
CA ARG A 87 -9.24 1.13 -4.38
C ARG A 87 -8.05 0.32 -3.87
N ALA A 88 -7.85 0.23 -2.56
CA ALA A 88 -6.74 -0.53 -2.00
C ALA A 88 -6.80 -2.02 -2.39
N GLN A 89 -8.00 -2.61 -2.38
CA GLN A 89 -8.23 -3.98 -2.86
C GLN A 89 -7.88 -4.14 -4.34
N LEU A 90 -8.33 -3.20 -5.19
CA LEU A 90 -8.02 -3.22 -6.62
C LEU A 90 -6.52 -3.10 -6.86
N HIS A 91 -5.83 -2.18 -6.19
CA HIS A 91 -4.39 -1.97 -6.33
C HIS A 91 -3.59 -3.21 -5.90
N ALA A 92 -4.01 -3.89 -4.84
CA ALA A 92 -3.39 -5.15 -4.42
C ALA A 92 -3.51 -6.25 -5.50
N ALA A 93 -4.53 -6.17 -6.35
CA ALA A 93 -4.73 -7.05 -7.50
C ALA A 93 -4.15 -6.46 -8.82
N GLY A 94 -3.41 -5.34 -8.77
CA GLY A 94 -2.88 -4.68 -9.98
C GLY A 94 -3.96 -4.01 -10.85
N ALA A 95 -5.14 -3.75 -10.29
CA ALA A 95 -6.29 -3.16 -10.98
C ALA A 95 -6.59 -1.73 -10.46
N ALA A 96 -7.42 -1.01 -11.22
CA ALA A 96 -7.90 0.33 -10.91
C ALA A 96 -9.32 0.53 -11.47
N PHE A 97 -10.03 1.56 -11.03
CA PHE A 97 -11.28 1.98 -11.65
C PHE A 97 -10.98 2.49 -13.07
N ARG A 98 -11.66 1.93 -14.07
CA ARG A 98 -11.48 2.30 -15.50
C ARG A 98 -12.67 3.09 -16.04
N ARG A 99 -13.86 2.87 -15.48
CA ARG A 99 -15.11 3.56 -15.85
C ARG A 99 -15.86 4.01 -14.61
N ALA A 100 -16.74 5.00 -14.79
CA ALA A 100 -17.57 5.52 -13.70
C ALA A 100 -18.42 4.42 -13.04
N SER A 101 -18.96 3.49 -13.84
CA SER A 101 -19.76 2.36 -13.35
C SER A 101 -19.00 1.38 -12.45
N ASP A 102 -17.65 1.37 -12.49
CA ASP A 102 -16.88 0.52 -11.57
C ASP A 102 -17.01 0.98 -10.11
N LEU A 103 -17.43 2.23 -9.90
CA LEU A 103 -17.74 2.77 -8.56
C LEU A 103 -19.02 2.17 -7.97
N GLU A 104 -19.89 1.53 -8.76
CA GLU A 104 -21.08 0.82 -8.24
C GLU A 104 -20.71 -0.42 -7.43
N ALA A 105 -19.50 -0.96 -7.62
CA ALA A 105 -18.98 -2.03 -6.79
C ALA A 105 -18.61 -1.56 -5.36
N VAL A 106 -18.63 -0.25 -5.10
CA VAL A 106 -18.39 0.31 -3.78
C VAL A 106 -19.68 0.27 -2.96
N PRO A 107 -19.68 -0.32 -1.75
CA PRO A 107 -20.87 -0.36 -0.89
C PRO A 107 -21.48 1.03 -0.68
N GLY A 108 -22.78 1.14 -0.93
CA GLY A 108 -23.53 2.38 -0.74
C GLY A 108 -23.42 3.38 -1.90
N ILE A 109 -22.70 3.07 -2.98
CA ILE A 109 -22.71 3.83 -4.24
C ILE A 109 -23.54 3.07 -5.27
N GLY A 110 -24.67 3.65 -5.67
CA GLY A 110 -25.54 3.08 -6.70
C GLY A 110 -25.52 3.90 -7.99
N PRO A 111 -26.25 3.46 -9.03
CA PRO A 111 -26.24 4.07 -10.36
C PRO A 111 -26.59 5.57 -10.32
N LYS A 112 -27.58 5.96 -9.52
CA LYS A 112 -27.95 7.38 -9.32
C LYS A 112 -26.80 8.24 -8.80
N THR A 113 -25.98 7.69 -7.89
CA THR A 113 -24.82 8.40 -7.36
C THR A 113 -23.73 8.47 -8.43
N VAL A 114 -23.51 7.39 -9.18
CA VAL A 114 -22.55 7.36 -10.27
C VAL A 114 -22.88 8.38 -11.36
N GLU A 115 -24.15 8.49 -11.75
CA GLU A 115 -24.61 9.51 -12.70
C GLU A 115 -24.32 10.94 -12.21
N ALA A 116 -24.59 11.21 -10.93
CA ALA A 116 -24.35 12.53 -10.33
C ALA A 116 -22.85 12.88 -10.26
N ILE A 117 -21.97 11.91 -10.01
CA ILE A 117 -20.52 12.15 -9.87
C ILE A 117 -19.77 12.08 -11.22
N ARG A 118 -20.32 11.43 -12.25
CA ARG A 118 -19.70 11.26 -13.57
C ARG A 118 -19.10 12.53 -14.19
N PRO A 119 -19.76 13.72 -14.15
CA PRO A 119 -19.18 14.93 -14.72
C PRO A 119 -18.02 15.51 -13.90
N TRP A 120 -17.82 15.06 -12.65
CA TRP A 120 -16.84 15.59 -11.71
C TRP A 120 -15.62 14.68 -11.52
N ILE A 121 -15.63 13.49 -12.12
CA ILE A 121 -14.52 12.54 -12.02
C ILE A 121 -13.68 12.52 -13.28
N GLU A 122 -12.42 12.15 -13.12
CA GLU A 122 -11.46 11.88 -14.19
C GLU A 122 -10.95 10.45 -14.03
N LEU A 123 -10.93 9.71 -15.12
CA LEU A 123 -10.45 8.33 -15.16
C LEU A 123 -9.45 8.24 -16.30
N PRO A 124 -8.46 7.33 -16.22
CA PRO A 124 -7.51 7.13 -17.30
C PRO A 124 -8.30 6.75 -18.56
N SER A 125 -8.37 7.68 -19.52
CA SER A 125 -8.78 7.33 -20.87
C SER A 125 -7.71 6.40 -21.39
N ILE A 126 -8.05 5.12 -21.56
CA ILE A 126 -7.34 4.28 -22.51
C ILE A 126 -7.49 4.98 -23.85
N ALA A 127 -6.56 5.88 -24.16
CA ALA A 127 -6.43 6.42 -25.49
C ALA A 127 -6.36 5.20 -26.41
N SER A 128 -7.23 5.20 -27.41
CA SER A 128 -7.28 4.22 -28.49
C SER A 128 -6.02 4.32 -29.36
N GLU A 129 -4.86 4.21 -28.74
CA GLU A 129 -3.59 4.08 -29.43
C GLU A 129 -3.54 2.68 -30.04
N GLN A 130 -3.48 2.69 -31.37
CA GLN A 130 -3.24 1.56 -32.26
C GLN A 130 -4.48 0.85 -32.82
N THR A 131 -5.37 1.64 -33.44
CA THR A 131 -6.10 1.19 -34.63
C THR A 131 -6.01 2.33 -35.64
N GLY A 132 -5.11 2.20 -36.62
CA GLY A 132 -5.01 3.15 -37.73
C GLY A 132 -3.62 3.70 -38.01
N SER A 133 -2.63 2.84 -38.22
CA SER A 133 -1.56 3.10 -39.21
C SER A 133 -0.90 1.78 -39.64
N ASP A 134 -1.72 0.74 -39.82
CA ASP A 134 -1.33 -0.51 -40.49
C ASP A 134 -1.96 -0.50 -41.90
N ASN A 135 -1.73 0.60 -42.62
CA ASN A 135 -2.02 0.70 -44.04
C ASN A 135 -0.88 1.42 -44.76
N GLN A 136 0.33 0.87 -44.62
CA GLN A 136 1.30 0.94 -45.70
C GLN A 136 0.98 -0.17 -46.72
N ASP A 137 -0.24 -0.14 -47.26
CA ASP A 137 -0.54 -0.70 -48.57
C ASP A 137 0.14 0.22 -49.60
N GLY A 138 1.41 -0.05 -49.81
CA GLY A 138 2.28 0.61 -50.78
C GLY A 138 3.17 -0.40 -51.48
N ARG A 139 2.61 -1.59 -51.73
CA ARG A 139 3.08 -2.49 -52.76
C ARG A 139 3.00 -1.76 -54.11
N LEU A 140 4.11 -1.12 -54.46
CA LEU A 140 4.65 -0.99 -55.81
C LEU A 140 6.09 -1.53 -55.67
N ALA A 141 6.49 -2.77 -56.00
CA ALA A 141 6.03 -3.71 -57.00
C ALA A 141 5.59 -3.00 -58.29
N ASP A 142 6.53 -2.30 -58.92
CA ASP A 142 6.89 -2.52 -60.33
C ASP A 142 7.90 -1.47 -60.80
N GLN A 143 8.97 -1.97 -61.44
CA GLN A 143 9.85 -1.31 -62.43
C GLN A 143 10.97 -0.39 -61.94
#